data_AF-A0A376W324-F1
#
_entry.id   AF-A0A376W324-F1
#
_cell.length_a   1.000
_cell.length_b   1.000
_cell.length_c   1.000
_cell.angle_alpha   90.00
_cell.angle_beta   90.00
_cell.angle_gamma   90.00
#
_symmetry.space_group_name_H-M   'P 1'
#
loop_
_entity.id
_entity.type
_entity.pdbx_description
1 polymer ?
#
loop_
_entity_poly.entity_id
_entity_poly.type
_entity_poly.pdbx_seq_one_letter_code
_entity_poly.pdbx_strand_id
1 'polypeptide(L)'
;MLTVTLSDASLADAPSKVLAQKAVRTEGKQSPFSFVLPFNPADVQPNARILLSAAITVNDKLVFITDTVQPVINQGGTKADLTLVPVQQTAVPVQASGGATTTVPSTSPTQVNPSSAVPAPTQY
;
A
#
# COMPACT_ATOMS: atom_id res chain seq x y z
N MET A 1 0.60 -7.78 -14.81
CA MET A 1 1.60 -8.65 -14.19
C MET A 1 1.22 -8.84 -12.74
N LEU A 2 1.03 -10.07 -12.30
CA LEU A 2 0.82 -10.43 -10.89
C LEU A 2 2.19 -10.69 -10.27
N THR A 3 2.53 -9.97 -9.22
CA THR A 3 3.76 -10.17 -8.45
C THR A 3 3.36 -10.67 -7.08
N VAL A 4 3.91 -11.80 -6.66
CA VAL A 4 3.73 -12.37 -5.33
C VAL A 4 5.06 -12.30 -4.60
N THR A 5 5.03 -11.80 -3.37
CA THR A 5 6.23 -11.57 -2.55
C THR A 5 6.04 -12.23 -1.21
N LEU A 6 7.04 -13.01 -0.82
CA LEU A 6 7.19 -13.61 0.50
C LEU A 6 8.27 -12.82 1.25
N SER A 7 7.90 -12.27 2.39
CA SER A 7 8.81 -11.43 3.18
C SER A 7 8.82 -11.85 4.65
N ASP A 8 9.97 -11.71 5.29
CA ASP A 8 10.14 -11.88 6.74
C ASP A 8 10.02 -10.51 7.42
N ALA A 9 9.00 -10.37 8.26
CA ALA A 9 8.71 -9.18 9.09
C ALA A 9 8.81 -9.52 10.59
N SER A 10 9.76 -10.37 10.95
CA SER A 10 10.08 -10.71 12.36
C SER A 10 10.67 -9.54 13.14
N LEU A 11 11.39 -8.65 12.47
CA LEU A 11 11.96 -7.45 13.06
C LEU A 11 10.95 -6.30 12.93
N ALA A 12 10.40 -5.84 14.05
CA ALA A 12 9.41 -4.75 14.06
C ALA A 12 10.01 -3.41 13.61
N ASP A 13 11.29 -3.18 13.91
CA ASP A 13 12.00 -1.92 13.65
C ASP A 13 12.84 -1.94 12.37
N ALA A 14 12.71 -2.99 11.55
CA ALA A 14 13.47 -3.13 10.30
C ALA A 14 12.53 -3.35 9.10
N PRO A 15 12.94 -2.93 7.89
CA PRO A 15 12.21 -3.26 6.68
C PRO A 15 12.11 -4.79 6.51
N SER A 16 10.95 -5.25 6.05
CA SER A 16 10.73 -6.69 5.81
C SER A 16 11.73 -7.23 4.79
N LYS A 17 12.40 -8.34 5.13
CA LYS A 17 13.37 -8.99 4.25
C LYS A 17 12.62 -9.83 3.21
N VAL A 18 12.82 -9.57 1.93
CA VAL A 18 12.23 -10.40 0.86
C VAL A 18 12.95 -11.75 0.81
N LEU A 19 12.20 -12.83 1.03
CA LEU A 19 12.71 -14.21 0.98
C LEU A 19 12.53 -14.81 -0.42
N ALA A 20 11.40 -14.54 -1.05
CA ALA A 20 11.11 -14.99 -2.39
C ALA A 20 10.16 -14.01 -3.08
N GLN A 21 10.32 -13.83 -4.38
CA GLN A 21 9.41 -13.04 -5.19
C GLN A 21 9.22 -13.70 -6.53
N LYS A 22 7.98 -13.66 -7.04
CA LYS A 22 7.66 -14.18 -8.36
C LYS A 22 6.69 -13.27 -9.09
N ALA A 23 7.07 -12.90 -10.31
CA ALA A 23 6.19 -12.22 -11.25
C ALA A 23 5.61 -13.23 -12.26
N VAL A 24 4.30 -13.18 -12.45
CA VAL A 24 3.53 -14.04 -13.35
C VAL A 24 2.69 -13.13 -14.25
N ARG A 25 2.74 -13.36 -15.56
CA ARG A 25 1.79 -12.71 -16.48
C ARG A 25 0.44 -13.37 -16.32
N THR A 26 -0.62 -12.57 -16.14
CA THR A 26 -1.98 -13.09 -16.01
C THR A 26 -2.52 -13.62 -17.34
N GLU A 27 -1.89 -13.29 -18.47
CA GLU A 27 -2.19 -13.81 -19.83
C GLU A 27 -3.68 -13.80 -20.19
N GLY A 28 -4.43 -12.81 -19.70
CA GLY A 28 -5.88 -12.70 -19.93
C GLY A 28 -6.74 -13.62 -19.05
N LYS A 29 -6.14 -14.46 -18.19
CA LYS A 29 -6.88 -15.23 -17.17
C LYS A 29 -7.52 -14.28 -16.16
N GLN A 30 -8.70 -14.65 -15.71
CA GLN A 30 -9.41 -13.97 -14.63
C GLN A 30 -9.21 -14.72 -13.31
N SER A 31 -9.33 -13.99 -12.20
CA SER A 31 -9.28 -14.53 -10.84
C SER A 31 -10.26 -15.71 -10.67
N PRO A 32 -9.93 -16.76 -9.89
CA PRO A 32 -8.75 -16.90 -9.02
C PRO A 32 -7.44 -17.23 -9.75
N PHE A 33 -6.35 -16.57 -9.33
CA PHE A 33 -5.01 -16.83 -9.85
C PHE A 33 -4.27 -17.86 -9.00
N SER A 34 -3.98 -19.02 -9.58
CA SER A 34 -3.07 -19.99 -8.94
C SER A 34 -1.62 -19.55 -9.10
N PHE A 35 -0.86 -19.56 -8.01
CA PHE A 35 0.56 -19.29 -8.02
C PHE A 35 1.33 -20.38 -7.25
N VAL A 36 2.59 -20.52 -7.62
CA VAL A 36 3.57 -21.33 -6.89
C VAL A 36 4.79 -20.46 -6.71
N LEU A 37 5.18 -20.25 -5.46
CA LEU A 37 6.32 -19.44 -5.05
C LEU A 37 7.34 -20.34 -4.35
N PRO A 38 8.38 -20.81 -5.05
CA PRO A 38 9.45 -21.58 -4.42
C PRO A 38 10.25 -20.67 -3.49
N PHE A 39 10.61 -21.20 -2.32
CA PHE A 39 11.48 -20.53 -1.35
C PHE A 39 12.41 -21.57 -0.72
N ASN A 40 13.51 -21.10 -0.14
CA ASN A 40 14.43 -21.95 0.61
C ASN A 40 14.01 -21.98 2.09
N PRO A 41 13.66 -23.15 2.67
CA PRO A 41 13.25 -23.23 4.07
C PRO A 41 14.38 -22.88 5.05
N ALA A 42 15.65 -22.98 4.64
CA ALA A 42 16.78 -22.60 5.49
C ALA A 42 16.85 -21.08 5.76
N ASP A 43 16.23 -20.25 4.90
CA ASP A 43 16.16 -18.80 5.09
C ASP A 43 15.04 -18.38 6.05
N VAL A 44 14.14 -19.31 6.40
CA VAL A 44 13.01 -19.06 7.31
C VAL A 44 13.42 -19.40 8.73
N GLN A 45 13.44 -18.39 9.61
CA GLN A 45 13.69 -18.65 11.03
C GLN A 45 12.48 -19.32 11.68
N PRO A 46 12.67 -20.23 12.65
CA PRO A 46 11.56 -20.98 13.28
C PRO A 46 10.47 -20.10 13.91
N ASN A 47 10.84 -18.92 14.40
CA ASN A 47 9.93 -17.95 15.04
C ASN A 47 9.75 -16.68 14.20
N ALA A 48 10.13 -16.69 12.92
CA ALA A 48 9.94 -15.53 12.06
C ALA A 48 8.47 -15.32 11.69
N ARG A 49 8.10 -14.05 11.52
CA ARG A 49 6.79 -13.66 11.02
C ARG A 49 6.87 -13.54 9.50
N ILE A 50 6.58 -14.65 8.82
CA ILE A 50 6.62 -14.67 7.36
C ILE A 50 5.28 -14.19 6.81
N LEU A 51 5.31 -13.15 6.00
CA LEU A 51 4.16 -12.51 5.40
C LEU A 51 4.13 -12.76 3.89
N LEU A 52 2.94 -13.05 3.39
CA LEU A 52 2.67 -13.18 1.97
C LEU A 52 1.86 -11.98 1.48
N SER A 53 2.33 -11.34 0.42
CA SER A 53 1.65 -10.24 -0.26
C SER A 53 1.65 -10.45 -1.78
N ALA A 54 0.68 -9.84 -2.43
CA ALA A 54 0.57 -9.83 -3.88
C ALA A 54 0.18 -8.45 -4.38
N ALA A 55 0.64 -8.14 -5.59
CA ALA A 55 0.41 -6.88 -6.28
C ALA A 55 0.19 -7.14 -7.76
N ILE A 56 -0.83 -6.52 -8.35
CA ILE A 56 -1.06 -6.57 -9.79
C ILE A 56 -0.74 -5.20 -10.38
N THR A 57 0.16 -5.21 -11.36
CA THR A 57 0.48 -4.04 -12.17
C THR A 57 -0.08 -4.19 -13.59
N VAL A 58 -0.59 -3.10 -14.16
CA VAL A 58 -1.05 -3.02 -15.55
C VAL A 58 -0.42 -1.77 -16.16
N ASN A 59 0.31 -1.93 -17.28
CA ASN A 59 1.09 -0.84 -17.89
C ASN A 59 2.01 -0.13 -16.87
N ASP A 60 2.74 -0.92 -16.07
CA ASP A 60 3.64 -0.45 -15.00
C ASP A 60 2.97 0.37 -13.88
N LYS A 61 1.63 0.44 -13.85
CA LYS A 61 0.86 1.05 -12.76
C LYS A 61 0.32 -0.02 -11.84
N LEU A 62 0.57 0.13 -10.54
CA LEU A 62 -0.10 -0.67 -9.51
C LEU A 62 -1.60 -0.41 -9.57
N VAL A 63 -2.38 -1.48 -9.78
CA VAL A 63 -3.84 -1.40 -9.89
C VAL A 63 -4.55 -2.19 -8.79
N PHE A 64 -3.95 -3.30 -8.33
CA PHE A 64 -4.44 -4.05 -7.19
C PHE A 64 -3.30 -4.42 -6.25
N ILE A 65 -3.60 -4.48 -4.96
CA ILE A 65 -2.70 -4.97 -3.93
C ILE A 65 -3.48 -5.86 -2.96
N THR A 66 -2.80 -6.79 -2.29
CA THR A 66 -3.41 -7.54 -1.19
C THR A 66 -3.91 -6.57 -0.12
N ASP A 67 -5.17 -6.73 0.28
CA ASP A 67 -5.79 -5.92 1.33
C ASP A 67 -5.11 -6.13 2.68
N THR A 68 -5.03 -7.39 3.11
CA THR A 68 -4.43 -7.80 4.37
C THR A 68 -3.33 -8.82 4.10
N VAL A 69 -2.09 -8.48 4.48
CA VAL A 69 -0.96 -9.41 4.39
C VAL A 69 -1.20 -10.63 5.29
N GLN A 70 -1.01 -11.83 4.73
CA GLN A 70 -1.32 -13.07 5.43
C GLN A 70 -0.05 -13.69 6.01
N PRO A 71 -0.02 -14.05 7.30
CA PRO A 71 1.08 -14.80 7.87
C PRO A 71 1.05 -16.25 7.37
N VAL A 72 2.19 -16.75 6.89
CA VAL A 72 2.33 -18.09 6.30
C VAL A 72 3.51 -18.83 6.91
N ILE A 73 3.66 -20.10 6.52
CA ILE A 73 4.71 -21.04 6.95
C ILE A 73 4.61 -21.33 8.45
N ASN A 74 5.17 -20.48 9.29
CA ASN A 74 5.24 -20.69 10.74
C ASN A 74 3.89 -20.51 11.44
N GLN A 75 2.97 -19.74 10.85
CA GLN A 75 1.69 -19.35 11.47
C GLN A 75 0.45 -19.71 10.61
N GLY A 76 0.63 -20.30 9.43
CA GLY A 76 -0.48 -20.51 8.49
C GLY A 76 -0.26 -21.59 7.42
N GLY A 77 0.83 -22.38 7.50
CA GLY A 77 1.15 -23.39 6.50
C GLY A 77 1.61 -22.81 5.16
N THR A 78 1.73 -23.64 4.13
CA THR A 78 2.31 -23.25 2.82
C THR A 78 1.28 -22.84 1.77
N LYS A 79 -0.01 -22.82 2.13
CA LYS A 79 -1.11 -22.41 1.24
C LYS A 79 -1.90 -21.28 1.89
N ALA A 80 -2.13 -20.22 1.12
CA ALA A 80 -2.91 -19.07 1.57
C ALA A 80 -3.67 -18.47 0.38
N ASP A 81 -4.91 -18.10 0.64
CA ASP A 81 -5.74 -17.32 -0.27
C ASP A 81 -5.55 -15.83 0.02
N LEU A 82 -5.38 -15.04 -1.03
CA LEU A 82 -5.15 -13.60 -0.93
C LEU A 82 -6.29 -12.86 -1.60
N THR A 83 -6.94 -11.96 -0.86
CA THR A 83 -7.91 -11.02 -1.41
C THR A 83 -7.17 -9.75 -1.84
N LEU A 84 -7.32 -9.38 -3.11
CA LEU A 84 -6.74 -8.16 -3.65
C LEU A 84 -7.81 -7.08 -3.82
N VAL A 85 -7.46 -5.87 -3.43
CA VAL A 85 -8.30 -4.67 -3.54
C VAL A 85 -7.67 -3.68 -4.50
N PRO A 86 -8.49 -2.91 -5.24
CA PRO A 86 -7.97 -1.87 -6.12
C PRO A 86 -7.30 -0.78 -5.28
N VAL A 87 -6.11 -0.34 -5.69
CA VAL A 87 -5.46 0.80 -5.05
C VAL A 87 -6.06 2.09 -5.57
N GLN A 88 -6.50 2.96 -4.67
CA GLN A 88 -6.71 4.37 -5.04
C GLN A 88 -5.31 5.00 -5.12
N GLN A 89 -4.98 5.65 -6.23
CA GLN A 89 -3.71 6.36 -6.41
C GLN A 89 -3.69 7.62 -5.53
N THR A 90 -3.70 7.46 -4.22
CA THR A 90 -3.39 8.52 -3.28
C THR A 90 -1.88 8.54 -3.18
N ALA A 91 -1.25 9.60 -3.69
CA ALA A 91 0.18 9.79 -3.60
C ALA A 91 0.61 9.61 -2.14
N VAL A 92 1.37 8.55 -1.85
CA VAL A 92 2.01 8.38 -0.55
C VAL A 92 3.02 9.53 -0.40
N PRO A 93 2.87 10.43 0.59
CA PRO A 93 3.92 11.38 0.87
C PRO A 93 5.09 10.56 1.41
N VAL A 94 6.13 10.44 0.60
CA VAL A 94 7.43 9.99 1.09
C VAL A 94 7.84 10.98 2.19
N GLN A 95 7.74 10.55 3.44
CA GLN A 95 8.34 11.28 4.56
C GLN A 95 9.85 11.22 4.35
N ALA A 96 10.38 12.25 3.71
CA ALA A 96 11.80 12.51 3.63
C ALA A 96 12.33 12.63 5.08
N SER A 97 12.93 11.56 5.58
CA SER A 97 13.75 11.60 6.79
C SER A 97 15.07 12.26 6.42
N GLY A 98 15.10 13.59 6.39
CA GLY A 98 16.28 14.41 6.13
C GLY A 98 16.16 15.72 6.89
N GLY A 99 17.13 15.99 7.75
CA GLY A 99 17.07 17.04 8.78
C GLY A 99 16.87 18.47 8.26
N ALA A 100 16.24 19.26 9.13
CA ALA A 100 16.26 20.71 9.25
C ALA A 100 16.47 21.54 7.97
N THR A 101 15.41 22.23 7.51
CA THR A 101 15.49 23.66 7.17
C THR A 101 14.12 24.32 7.32
N THR A 102 14.11 25.41 8.07
CA THR A 102 13.06 26.43 8.24
C THR A 102 12.57 27.00 6.90
N THR A 103 11.24 27.17 6.74
CA THR A 103 10.58 28.45 6.33
C THR A 103 9.10 28.21 6.04
N VAL A 104 8.22 28.79 6.87
CA VAL A 104 6.82 29.05 6.49
C VAL A 104 6.78 30.26 5.56
N PRO A 105 5.92 30.23 4.53
CA PRO A 105 5.00 31.34 4.36
C PRO A 105 3.55 30.86 4.38
N SER A 106 2.79 31.48 5.28
CA SER A 106 1.33 31.40 5.37
C SER A 106 0.72 32.36 4.36
N THR A 107 -0.04 31.85 3.38
CA THR A 107 -1.15 32.59 2.77
C THR A 107 -2.25 31.62 2.34
N SER A 108 -3.09 31.21 3.29
CA SER A 108 -4.40 30.64 2.98
C SER A 108 -5.32 31.76 2.46
N PRO A 109 -5.90 31.68 1.25
CA PRO A 109 -7.03 32.53 0.92
C PRO A 109 -8.29 31.85 1.47
N THR A 110 -8.72 32.28 2.66
CA THR A 110 -10.05 31.98 3.17
C THR A 110 -11.07 32.71 2.28
N GLN A 111 -11.84 31.94 1.52
CA GLN A 111 -12.96 32.43 0.71
C GLN A 111 -14.06 32.95 1.66
N VAL A 112 -14.19 34.27 1.77
CA VAL A 112 -15.30 34.89 2.51
C VAL A 112 -16.51 35.06 1.59
N ASN A 113 -17.58 34.36 1.93
CA ASN A 113 -18.91 34.46 1.35
C ASN A 113 -19.56 35.81 1.73
N PRO A 114 -19.90 36.72 0.81
CA PRO A 114 -20.59 37.95 1.18
C PRO A 114 -22.08 37.68 1.44
N SER A 115 -22.48 37.64 2.71
CA SER A 115 -23.89 37.72 3.10
C SER A 115 -24.45 39.09 2.75
N SER A 116 -25.47 39.09 1.90
CA SER A 116 -26.29 40.26 1.53
C SER A 116 -27.06 40.78 2.75
N ALA A 117 -26.64 41.90 3.34
CA ALA A 117 -27.44 42.64 4.30
C ALA A 117 -27.99 43.91 3.63
N VAL A 118 -29.30 43.90 3.39
CA VAL A 118 -30.08 45.03 2.85
C VAL A 118 -30.30 46.06 3.97
N PRO A 119 -29.90 47.34 3.81
CA PRO A 119 -30.27 48.40 4.77
C PRO A 119 -31.68 48.94 4.46
N ALA A 120 -32.46 49.22 5.52
CA ALA A 120 -33.83 49.74 5.45
C ALA A 120 -33.91 51.19 4.91
N PRO A 121 -34.97 51.58 4.20
CA PRO A 121 -35.15 52.95 3.70
C PRO A 121 -35.67 53.88 4.81
N THR A 122 -35.03 55.02 5.00
CA THR A 122 -35.60 56.15 5.77
C THR A 122 -36.12 57.20 4.78
N GLN A 123 -37.41 57.52 4.90
CA GLN A 123 -38.08 58.61 4.17
C GLN A 123 -37.79 59.95 4.86
N TYR A 124 -37.70 61.03 4.08
CA TYR A 124 -37.58 62.42 4.55
C TYR A 124 -38.91 62.95 5.11
#